data_AF-A0A1G3PKZ7-F1
#
_entry.id   AF-A0A1G3PKZ7-F1
#
_cell.length_a   1.000
_cell.length_b   1.000
_cell.length_c   1.000
_cell.angle_alpha   90.00
_cell.angle_beta   90.00
_cell.angle_gamma   90.00
#
_symmetry.space_group_name_H-M   'P 1'
#
loop_
_entity.id
_entity.type
_entity.pdbx_description
1 polymer ?
#
loop_
_entity_poly.entity_id
_entity_poly.type
_entity_poly.pdbx_seq_one_letter_code
_entity_poly.pdbx_strand_id
1 'polypeptide(L)'
;MTQINEIVSIQDTTLWNKLNNFSEESAKTLARDLIAICKDVSSYMKLVIKDFPEYTLHDEVHLLKVTEIMALLLGETLDKLNFIEIGLLILSAFFHDTGMVITKERSDELESDSEYKIYRDTWLNNYQNYYEFKDIINDSKTSVIERINANNMILELDCEIRLNYIRKHHGKYSEKYIEKEYSNDKRLEIFNVNLKEYITLLCKSHTEPLDKIAVRNIYKLDDVIGSLKVNIQFIAIILRLSDILDFDRDRTPDILYKSIHFTNNVSITEWEKHRSVLGRIIDKKQIKFSIKCKHPVYQKSILHFMDRRVQGKSATV
;
A
#
# COMPACT_ATOMS: atom_id res chain seq x y z
N MET A 1 12.31 20.75 -11.80
CA MET A 1 11.34 20.02 -10.96
C MET A 1 10.43 19.31 -11.91
N THR A 2 10.60 18.00 -12.04
CA THR A 2 9.68 17.15 -12.79
C THR A 2 8.30 17.31 -12.15
N GLN A 3 7.29 17.67 -12.92
CA GLN A 3 5.93 17.59 -12.42
C GLN A 3 5.63 16.10 -12.25
N ILE A 4 5.15 15.69 -11.07
CA ILE A 4 4.80 14.28 -10.76
C ILE A 4 3.85 13.68 -11.82
N ASN A 5 3.14 14.54 -12.57
CA ASN A 5 2.20 14.18 -13.62
C ASN A 5 2.84 13.68 -14.93
N GLU A 6 4.16 13.73 -15.09
CA GLU A 6 4.88 13.25 -16.29
C GLU A 6 5.46 11.84 -16.13
N ILE A 7 5.32 11.23 -14.95
CA ILE A 7 5.90 9.92 -14.64
C ILE A 7 4.97 8.82 -15.14
N VAL A 8 5.38 8.12 -16.19
CA VAL A 8 4.61 7.03 -16.82
C VAL A 8 5.33 5.68 -16.74
N SER A 9 6.61 5.70 -16.36
CA SER A 9 7.45 4.52 -16.19
C SER A 9 8.46 4.74 -15.07
N ILE A 10 9.06 3.65 -14.59
CA ILE A 10 10.11 3.73 -13.57
C ILE A 10 11.30 4.58 -14.02
N GLN A 11 11.62 4.59 -15.33
CA GLN A 11 12.72 5.37 -15.89
C GLN A 11 12.50 6.88 -15.79
N ASP A 12 11.25 7.32 -15.64
CA ASP A 12 10.93 8.74 -15.46
C ASP A 12 11.13 9.19 -14.01
N THR A 13 11.30 8.25 -13.07
CA THR A 13 11.47 8.57 -11.64
C THR A 13 12.86 9.10 -11.34
N THR A 14 12.95 10.00 -10.36
CA THR A 14 14.22 10.57 -9.92
C THR A 14 15.15 9.51 -9.32
N LEU A 15 14.60 8.54 -8.57
CA LEU A 15 15.40 7.46 -7.96
C LEU A 15 16.04 6.55 -9.01
N TRP A 16 15.29 6.13 -10.04
CA TRP A 16 15.86 5.27 -11.08
C TRP A 16 16.93 6.01 -11.88
N ASN A 17 16.69 7.28 -12.23
CA ASN A 17 17.68 8.10 -12.93
C ASN A 17 18.97 8.26 -12.11
N LYS A 18 18.86 8.47 -10.79
CA LYS A 18 20.03 8.51 -9.90
C LYS A 18 20.76 7.17 -9.90
N LEU A 19 20.05 6.05 -9.75
CA LEU A 19 20.63 4.71 -9.75
C LEU A 19 21.34 4.40 -11.07
N ASN A 20 20.70 4.69 -12.20
CA ASN A 20 21.24 4.46 -13.53
C ASN A 20 22.48 5.32 -13.82
N ASN A 21 22.71 6.42 -13.09
CA ASN A 21 23.88 7.28 -13.29
C ASN A 21 25.14 6.84 -12.52
N PHE A 22 25.05 5.82 -11.66
CA PHE A 22 26.25 5.21 -11.05
C PHE A 22 27.14 4.57 -12.13
N SER A 23 28.45 4.61 -11.91
CA SER A 23 29.47 4.10 -12.85
C SER A 23 29.73 2.61 -12.70
N GLU A 24 29.40 2.06 -11.55
CA GLU A 24 29.65 0.69 -11.13
C GLU A 24 28.79 -0.29 -11.94
N GLU A 25 29.39 -1.33 -12.49
CA GLU A 25 28.70 -2.34 -13.30
C GLU A 25 27.54 -3.01 -12.55
N SER A 26 27.72 -3.26 -11.24
CA SER A 26 26.66 -3.80 -10.38
C SER A 26 25.47 -2.84 -10.26
N ALA A 27 25.70 -1.53 -10.23
CA ALA A 27 24.62 -0.54 -10.19
C ALA A 27 23.87 -0.47 -11.52
N LYS A 28 24.58 -0.53 -12.65
CA LYS A 28 23.98 -0.60 -13.99
C LYS A 28 23.15 -1.87 -14.19
N THR A 29 23.66 -3.00 -13.71
CA THR A 29 22.94 -4.28 -13.74
C THR A 29 21.66 -4.20 -12.91
N LEU A 30 21.75 -3.69 -11.68
CA LEU A 30 20.58 -3.49 -10.83
C LEU A 30 19.56 -2.55 -11.48
N ALA A 31 19.98 -1.40 -12.04
CA ALA A 31 19.10 -0.46 -12.71
C ALA A 31 18.31 -1.11 -13.86
N ARG A 32 18.99 -1.93 -14.67
CA ARG A 32 18.39 -2.68 -15.78
C ARG A 32 17.38 -3.71 -15.26
N ASP A 33 17.76 -4.49 -14.26
CA ASP A 33 16.96 -5.59 -13.74
C ASP A 33 15.68 -5.06 -13.04
N LEU A 34 15.77 -3.91 -12.39
CA LEU A 34 14.62 -3.23 -11.80
C LEU A 34 13.55 -2.83 -12.81
N ILE A 35 13.91 -2.51 -14.07
CA ILE A 35 12.90 -2.22 -15.09
C ILE A 35 11.99 -3.44 -15.30
N ALA A 36 12.59 -4.63 -15.42
CA ALA A 36 11.84 -5.86 -15.63
C ALA A 36 11.02 -6.23 -14.39
N ILE A 37 11.62 -6.20 -13.20
CA ILE A 37 10.93 -6.51 -11.94
C ILE A 37 9.74 -5.57 -11.72
N CYS A 38 9.96 -4.26 -11.86
CA CYS A 38 8.92 -3.27 -11.60
C CYS A 38 7.76 -3.39 -12.60
N LYS A 39 8.03 -3.79 -13.84
CA LYS A 39 7.00 -4.10 -14.84
C LYS A 39 6.18 -5.35 -14.47
N ASP A 40 6.84 -6.40 -13.99
CA ASP A 40 6.17 -7.64 -13.55
C ASP A 40 5.23 -7.34 -12.37
N VAL A 41 5.74 -6.62 -11.36
CA VAL A 41 4.96 -6.22 -10.18
C VAL A 41 3.81 -5.28 -10.55
N SER A 42 4.04 -4.29 -11.42
CA SER A 42 2.98 -3.39 -11.89
C SER A 42 1.86 -4.13 -12.63
N SER A 43 2.22 -5.18 -13.38
CA SER A 43 1.24 -6.04 -14.05
C SER A 43 0.42 -6.84 -13.05
N TYR A 44 1.04 -7.32 -11.97
CA TYR A 44 0.37 -8.01 -10.88
C TYR A 44 -0.60 -7.08 -10.11
N MET A 45 -0.20 -5.84 -9.83
CA MET A 45 -0.99 -4.87 -9.08
C MET A 45 -2.30 -4.46 -9.78
N LYS A 46 -2.42 -4.64 -11.10
CA LYS A 46 -3.69 -4.46 -11.82
C LYS A 46 -4.81 -5.36 -11.30
N LEU A 47 -4.47 -6.45 -10.60
CA LEU A 47 -5.45 -7.37 -10.03
C LEU A 47 -6.13 -6.83 -8.76
N VAL A 48 -5.59 -5.81 -8.08
CA VAL A 48 -6.18 -5.28 -6.84
C VAL A 48 -7.62 -4.82 -7.04
N ILE A 49 -7.91 -4.16 -8.17
CA ILE A 49 -9.24 -3.59 -8.45
C ILE A 49 -10.35 -4.67 -8.55
N LYS A 50 -9.98 -5.93 -8.81
CA LYS A 50 -10.93 -7.04 -8.88
C LYS A 50 -11.65 -7.25 -7.55
N ASP A 51 -10.91 -7.21 -6.44
CA ASP A 51 -11.44 -7.44 -5.10
C ASP A 51 -11.67 -6.14 -4.32
N PHE A 52 -11.04 -5.04 -4.73
CA PHE A 52 -11.18 -3.71 -4.12
C PHE A 52 -11.79 -2.67 -5.08
N PRO A 53 -13.00 -2.91 -5.64
CA PRO A 53 -13.56 -2.08 -6.72
C PRO A 53 -13.92 -0.65 -6.29
N GLU A 54 -14.21 -0.43 -5.00
CA GLU A 54 -14.56 0.89 -4.45
C GLU A 54 -13.38 1.61 -3.80
N TYR A 55 -12.20 0.99 -3.74
CA TYR A 55 -11.04 1.60 -3.08
C TYR A 55 -10.34 2.60 -3.99
N THR A 56 -9.53 3.48 -3.40
CA THR A 56 -8.62 4.33 -4.16
C THR A 56 -7.65 3.46 -4.97
N LEU A 57 -7.04 4.03 -6.02
CA LEU A 57 -6.11 3.27 -6.85
C LEU A 57 -4.88 2.83 -6.05
N HIS A 58 -4.47 1.58 -6.25
CA HIS A 58 -3.23 0.96 -5.76
C HIS A 58 -2.53 0.27 -6.95
N ASP A 59 -2.49 0.97 -8.09
CA ASP A 59 -1.93 0.48 -9.35
C ASP A 59 -0.53 1.08 -9.61
N GLU A 60 0.01 0.86 -10.80
CA GLU A 60 1.33 1.35 -11.22
C GLU A 60 1.51 2.86 -11.02
N VAL A 61 0.45 3.66 -11.16
CA VAL A 61 0.51 5.12 -10.94
C VAL A 61 0.85 5.41 -9.48
N HIS A 62 0.23 4.68 -8.55
CA HIS A 62 0.55 4.79 -7.12
C HIS A 62 2.00 4.39 -6.83
N LEU A 63 2.46 3.24 -7.34
CA LEU A 63 3.83 2.76 -7.10
C LEU A 63 4.89 3.76 -7.60
N LEU A 64 4.68 4.33 -8.79
CA LEU A 64 5.54 5.35 -9.39
C LEU A 64 5.53 6.64 -8.57
N LYS A 65 4.37 7.06 -8.07
CA LYS A 65 4.24 8.25 -7.23
C LYS A 65 4.92 8.10 -5.89
N VAL A 66 4.76 6.96 -5.23
CA VAL A 66 5.48 6.66 -3.98
C VAL A 66 6.98 6.75 -4.24
N THR A 67 7.47 6.14 -5.31
CA THR A 67 8.89 6.21 -5.72
C THR A 67 9.37 7.65 -5.90
N GLU A 68 8.58 8.53 -6.54
CA GLU A 68 8.96 9.94 -6.71
C GLU A 68 8.87 10.74 -5.42
N ILE A 69 7.85 10.50 -4.58
CA ILE A 69 7.71 11.17 -3.29
C ILE A 69 8.90 10.84 -2.39
N MET A 70 9.41 9.61 -2.43
CA MET A 70 10.66 9.25 -1.74
C MET A 70 11.81 10.17 -2.16
N ALA A 71 11.99 10.42 -3.46
CA ALA A 71 13.03 11.32 -3.95
C ALA A 71 12.83 12.77 -3.47
N LEU A 72 11.58 13.27 -3.49
CA LEU A 72 11.25 14.61 -3.00
C LEU A 72 11.55 14.78 -1.50
N LEU A 73 11.24 13.77 -0.70
CA LEU A 73 11.54 13.75 0.73
C LEU A 73 13.05 13.71 1.00
N LEU A 74 13.79 12.92 0.22
CA LEU A 74 15.24 12.80 0.37
C LEU A 74 15.95 14.12 0.02
N GLY A 75 15.53 14.78 -1.06
CA GLY A 75 16.18 15.99 -1.56
C GLY A 75 17.69 15.76 -1.75
N GLU A 76 18.51 16.64 -1.20
CA GLU A 76 19.98 16.54 -1.24
C GLU A 76 20.54 15.32 -0.49
N THR A 77 19.75 14.71 0.41
CA THR A 77 20.17 13.47 1.08
C THR A 77 20.32 12.32 0.10
N LEU A 78 19.58 12.34 -1.03
CA LEU A 78 19.69 11.34 -2.08
C LEU A 78 21.13 11.18 -2.61
N ASP A 79 21.92 12.26 -2.61
CA ASP A 79 23.32 12.21 -3.05
C ASP A 79 24.26 11.47 -2.09
N LYS A 80 23.80 11.19 -0.87
CA LYS A 80 24.54 10.43 0.14
C LYS A 80 24.22 8.94 0.13
N LEU A 81 23.19 8.52 -0.60
CA LEU A 81 22.77 7.12 -0.65
C LEU A 81 23.63 6.38 -1.67
N ASN A 82 23.97 5.13 -1.35
CA ASN A 82 24.59 4.23 -2.32
C ASN A 82 23.53 3.57 -3.22
N PHE A 83 23.99 2.92 -4.30
CA PHE A 83 23.10 2.34 -5.29
C PHE A 83 22.22 1.19 -4.74
N ILE A 84 22.64 0.48 -3.68
CA ILE A 84 21.83 -0.57 -3.06
C ILE A 84 20.69 0.05 -2.25
N GLU A 85 20.95 1.13 -1.49
CA GLU A 85 19.90 1.85 -0.76
C GLU A 85 18.85 2.42 -1.72
N ILE A 86 19.27 2.98 -2.86
CA ILE A 86 18.35 3.48 -3.90
C ILE A 86 17.57 2.33 -4.54
N GLY A 87 18.21 1.21 -4.84
CA GLY A 87 17.53 0.02 -5.36
C GLY A 87 16.49 -0.52 -4.39
N LEU A 88 16.80 -0.57 -3.09
CA LEU A 88 15.87 -1.00 -2.04
C LEU A 88 14.70 -0.03 -1.86
N LEU A 89 14.90 1.27 -1.98
CA LEU A 89 13.80 2.25 -2.01
C LEU A 89 12.82 1.94 -3.15
N ILE A 90 13.33 1.79 -4.37
CA ILE A 90 12.52 1.47 -5.55
C ILE A 90 11.79 0.14 -5.37
N LEU A 91 12.50 -0.93 -5.01
CA LEU A 91 11.90 -2.25 -4.79
C LEU A 91 10.81 -2.18 -3.73
N SER A 92 11.07 -1.52 -2.61
CA SER A 92 10.08 -1.39 -1.54
C SER A 92 8.84 -0.63 -1.99
N ALA A 93 8.98 0.44 -2.79
CA ALA A 93 7.85 1.18 -3.34
C ALA A 93 6.97 0.30 -4.24
N PHE A 94 7.56 -0.54 -5.10
CA PHE A 94 6.79 -1.40 -5.99
C PHE A 94 6.16 -2.60 -5.28
N PHE A 95 6.83 -3.17 -4.27
CA PHE A 95 6.36 -4.39 -3.61
C PHE A 95 5.44 -4.16 -2.41
N HIS A 96 5.43 -2.97 -1.79
CA HIS A 96 4.80 -2.78 -0.47
C HIS A 96 3.33 -3.23 -0.42
N ASP A 97 2.55 -2.93 -1.47
CA ASP A 97 1.13 -3.23 -1.58
C ASP A 97 0.80 -4.58 -2.25
N THR A 98 1.78 -5.37 -2.67
CA THR A 98 1.53 -6.64 -3.39
C THR A 98 0.64 -7.62 -2.62
N GLY A 99 0.66 -7.56 -1.29
CA GLY A 99 -0.22 -8.32 -0.40
C GLY A 99 -1.69 -7.91 -0.43
N MET A 100 -2.06 -6.84 -1.14
CA MET A 100 -3.44 -6.47 -1.42
C MET A 100 -4.07 -7.35 -2.50
N VAL A 101 -3.27 -8.01 -3.36
CA VAL A 101 -3.83 -8.88 -4.40
C VAL A 101 -4.33 -10.19 -3.79
N ILE A 102 -5.61 -10.49 -4.01
CA ILE A 102 -6.25 -11.69 -3.46
C ILE A 102 -6.33 -12.77 -4.54
N THR A 103 -5.35 -13.65 -4.55
CA THR A 103 -5.39 -14.85 -5.40
C THR A 103 -6.42 -15.85 -4.87
N LYS A 104 -6.84 -16.80 -5.72
CA LYS A 104 -7.72 -17.90 -5.28
C LYS A 104 -7.09 -18.68 -4.12
N GLU A 105 -5.82 -19.06 -4.28
CA GLU A 105 -5.04 -19.73 -3.22
C GLU A 105 -5.04 -18.93 -1.92
N ARG A 106 -4.85 -17.60 -1.98
CA ARG A 106 -4.92 -16.74 -0.79
C ARG A 106 -6.30 -16.75 -0.15
N SER A 107 -7.35 -16.74 -0.97
CA SER A 107 -8.72 -16.85 -0.46
C SER A 107 -8.91 -18.17 0.29
N ASP A 108 -8.45 -19.27 -0.28
CA ASP A 108 -8.57 -20.60 0.31
C ASP A 108 -7.76 -20.72 1.61
N GLU A 109 -6.54 -20.16 1.65
CA GLU A 109 -5.73 -20.04 2.88
C GLU A 109 -6.47 -19.26 3.97
N LEU A 110 -7.07 -18.13 3.61
CA LEU A 110 -7.74 -17.24 4.56
C LEU A 110 -8.93 -17.93 5.25
N GLU A 111 -9.71 -18.72 4.52
CA GLU A 111 -10.82 -19.50 5.11
C GLU A 111 -10.35 -20.58 6.10
N SER A 112 -9.07 -20.94 6.07
CA SER A 112 -8.46 -21.87 7.04
C SER A 112 -7.80 -21.15 8.22
N ASP A 113 -7.51 -19.84 8.10
CA ASP A 113 -6.77 -19.05 9.08
C ASP A 113 -7.59 -18.82 10.38
N SER A 114 -7.05 -19.29 11.51
CA SER A 114 -7.68 -19.12 12.82
C SER A 114 -7.77 -17.66 13.27
N GLU A 115 -6.77 -16.84 12.96
CA GLU A 115 -6.76 -15.41 13.31
C GLU A 115 -7.85 -14.67 12.53
N TYR A 116 -8.03 -15.01 11.26
CA TYR A 116 -9.12 -14.46 10.45
C TYR A 116 -10.50 -14.88 10.97
N LYS A 117 -10.69 -16.16 11.32
CA LYS A 117 -11.97 -16.64 11.89
C LYS A 117 -12.33 -15.89 13.16
N ILE A 118 -11.38 -15.71 14.08
CA ILE A 118 -11.58 -14.94 15.32
C ILE A 118 -11.90 -13.48 15.00
N TYR A 119 -11.17 -12.87 14.05
CA TYR A 119 -11.42 -11.49 13.62
C TYR A 119 -12.83 -11.31 13.04
N ARG A 120 -13.23 -12.21 12.14
CA ARG A 120 -14.55 -12.22 11.51
C ARG A 120 -15.65 -12.39 12.55
N ASP A 121 -15.55 -13.40 13.41
CA ASP A 121 -16.58 -13.68 14.41
C ASP A 121 -16.71 -12.50 15.41
N THR A 122 -15.59 -11.83 15.74
CA THR A 122 -15.61 -10.60 16.55
C THR A 122 -16.36 -9.46 15.86
N TRP A 123 -16.13 -9.24 14.57
CA TRP A 123 -16.85 -8.23 13.78
C TRP A 123 -18.35 -8.53 13.70
N LEU A 124 -18.71 -9.78 13.37
CA LEU A 124 -20.10 -10.20 13.25
C LEU A 124 -20.87 -10.03 14.57
N ASN A 125 -20.24 -10.32 15.71
CA ASN A 125 -20.84 -10.11 17.03
C ASN A 125 -21.07 -8.63 17.37
N ASN A 126 -20.24 -7.73 16.85
CA ASN A 126 -20.39 -6.28 17.05
C ASN A 126 -21.40 -5.66 16.06
N TYR A 127 -21.72 -6.36 14.97
CA TYR A 127 -22.67 -5.89 13.97
C TYR A 127 -24.09 -6.34 14.34
N GLN A 128 -24.80 -5.48 15.06
CA GLN A 128 -26.10 -5.78 15.68
C GLN A 128 -27.12 -6.44 14.72
N ASN A 129 -27.14 -6.02 13.45
CA ASN A 129 -28.12 -6.48 12.48
C ASN A 129 -27.76 -7.83 11.82
N TYR A 130 -26.58 -8.40 12.08
CA TYR A 130 -26.15 -9.63 11.40
C TYR A 130 -27.07 -10.81 11.69
N TYR A 131 -27.42 -11.01 12.97
CA TYR A 131 -28.33 -12.08 13.39
C TYR A 131 -29.77 -11.81 12.93
N GLU A 132 -30.20 -10.55 12.92
CA GLU A 132 -31.51 -10.16 12.37
C GLU A 132 -31.63 -10.51 10.88
N PHE A 133 -30.58 -10.25 10.08
CA PHE A 133 -30.56 -10.66 8.68
C PHE A 133 -30.59 -12.18 8.50
N LYS A 134 -29.90 -12.94 9.36
CA LYS A 134 -29.99 -14.41 9.34
C LYS A 134 -31.39 -14.91 9.66
N ASP A 135 -32.06 -14.30 10.63
CA ASP A 135 -33.43 -14.67 10.99
C ASP A 135 -34.39 -14.37 9.83
N ILE A 136 -34.24 -13.22 9.16
CA ILE A 136 -35.00 -12.86 7.95
C ILE A 136 -34.81 -13.91 6.84
N ILE A 137 -33.58 -14.36 6.61
CA ILE A 137 -33.25 -15.37 5.58
C ILE A 137 -33.86 -16.73 5.89
N ASN A 138 -33.88 -17.14 7.17
CA ASN A 138 -34.38 -18.45 7.58
C ASN A 138 -35.90 -18.49 7.78
N ASP A 139 -36.58 -17.33 7.88
CA ASP A 139 -38.03 -17.29 8.01
C ASP A 139 -38.74 -17.55 6.66
N SER A 140 -39.49 -18.66 6.63
CA SER A 140 -40.28 -19.07 5.46
C SER A 140 -41.47 -18.14 5.18
N LYS A 141 -41.87 -17.29 6.13
CA LYS A 141 -42.95 -16.30 5.98
C LYS A 141 -42.48 -14.98 5.35
N THR A 142 -41.20 -14.67 5.42
CA THR A 142 -40.59 -13.51 4.77
C THR A 142 -40.74 -13.58 3.25
N SER A 143 -40.88 -12.44 2.57
CA SER A 143 -40.93 -12.44 1.11
C SER A 143 -39.59 -12.87 0.49
N VAL A 144 -39.61 -13.38 -0.74
CA VAL A 144 -38.39 -13.74 -1.47
C VAL A 144 -37.46 -12.53 -1.62
N ILE A 145 -38.02 -11.34 -1.87
CA ILE A 145 -37.27 -10.10 -2.07
C ILE A 145 -36.55 -9.69 -0.78
N GLU A 146 -37.23 -9.74 0.37
CA GLU A 146 -36.61 -9.41 1.66
C GLU A 146 -35.49 -10.38 2.03
N ARG A 147 -35.66 -11.68 1.78
CA ARG A 147 -34.59 -12.66 1.98
C ARG A 147 -33.37 -12.38 1.09
N ILE A 148 -33.59 -12.03 -0.18
CA ILE A 148 -32.50 -11.66 -1.10
C ILE A 148 -31.77 -10.42 -0.59
N ASN A 149 -32.51 -9.39 -0.17
CA ASN A 149 -31.91 -8.16 0.36
C ASN A 149 -31.09 -8.43 1.63
N ALA A 150 -31.62 -9.19 2.58
CA ALA A 150 -30.89 -9.57 3.79
C ALA A 150 -29.62 -10.39 3.45
N ASN A 151 -29.71 -11.30 2.49
CA ASN A 151 -28.56 -12.07 2.03
C ASN A 151 -27.48 -11.17 1.38
N ASN A 152 -27.88 -10.19 0.58
CA ASN A 152 -26.94 -9.22 -0.01
C ASN A 152 -26.24 -8.38 1.08
N MET A 153 -26.97 -7.93 2.11
CA MET A 153 -26.38 -7.21 3.25
C MET A 153 -25.33 -8.06 4.00
N ILE A 154 -25.59 -9.36 4.17
CA ILE A 154 -24.61 -10.28 4.77
C ILE A 154 -23.38 -10.43 3.87
N LEU A 155 -23.57 -10.60 2.55
CA LEU A 155 -22.45 -10.73 1.61
C LEU A 155 -21.58 -9.46 1.57
N GLU A 156 -22.20 -8.28 1.59
CA GLU A 156 -21.49 -6.99 1.67
C GLU A 156 -20.67 -6.89 2.95
N LEU A 157 -21.25 -7.27 4.10
CA LEU A 157 -20.55 -7.29 5.39
C LEU A 157 -19.38 -8.28 5.40
N ASP A 158 -19.59 -9.50 4.91
CA ASP A 158 -18.52 -10.52 4.82
C ASP A 158 -17.38 -10.04 3.90
N CYS A 159 -17.71 -9.40 2.78
CA CYS A 159 -16.75 -8.75 1.90
C CYS A 159 -15.97 -7.66 2.64
N GLU A 160 -16.65 -6.76 3.36
CA GLU A 160 -15.99 -5.69 4.13
C GLU A 160 -15.03 -6.25 5.19
N ILE A 161 -15.46 -7.23 5.98
CA ILE A 161 -14.63 -7.87 7.01
C ILE A 161 -13.38 -8.47 6.36
N ARG A 162 -13.54 -9.19 5.26
CA ARG A 162 -12.44 -9.84 4.52
C ARG A 162 -11.44 -8.81 4.00
N LEU A 163 -11.91 -7.78 3.29
CA LEU A 163 -11.05 -6.75 2.72
C LEU A 163 -10.32 -5.95 3.80
N ASN A 164 -10.99 -5.62 4.91
CA ASN A 164 -10.37 -4.94 6.05
C ASN A 164 -9.28 -5.79 6.71
N TYR A 165 -9.51 -7.09 6.87
CA TYR A 165 -8.49 -8.00 7.39
C TYR A 165 -7.27 -8.05 6.45
N ILE A 166 -7.50 -8.25 5.15
CA ILE A 166 -6.41 -8.31 4.17
C ILE A 166 -5.62 -7.00 4.15
N ARG A 167 -6.29 -5.86 4.13
CA ARG A 167 -5.66 -4.55 4.23
C ARG A 167 -4.93 -4.34 5.57
N LYS A 168 -5.34 -4.94 6.67
CA LYS A 168 -4.57 -4.84 7.92
C LYS A 168 -3.28 -5.67 7.85
N HIS A 169 -3.30 -6.78 7.12
CA HIS A 169 -2.22 -7.76 7.07
C HIS A 169 -1.41 -7.73 5.75
N HIS A 170 -1.70 -6.83 4.81
CA HIS A 170 -1.11 -6.84 3.46
C HIS A 170 0.41 -6.73 3.47
N GLY A 171 1.04 -5.95 4.34
CA GLY A 171 2.52 -5.93 4.44
C GLY A 171 3.13 -7.32 4.71
N LYS A 172 2.48 -8.16 5.54
CA LYS A 172 2.87 -9.57 5.77
C LYS A 172 2.55 -10.44 4.54
N TYR A 173 1.51 -10.10 3.79
CA TYR A 173 1.13 -10.85 2.60
C TYR A 173 2.02 -10.51 1.39
N SER A 174 2.54 -9.28 1.31
CA SER A 174 3.60 -8.88 0.38
C SER A 174 4.85 -9.72 0.61
N GLU A 175 5.23 -9.98 1.87
CA GLU A 175 6.30 -10.93 2.19
C GLU A 175 6.04 -12.31 1.59
N LYS A 176 4.87 -12.91 1.84
CA LYS A 176 4.51 -14.22 1.27
C LYS A 176 4.57 -14.23 -0.26
N TYR A 177 4.12 -13.15 -0.92
CA TYR A 177 4.18 -13.02 -2.38
C TYR A 177 5.63 -12.99 -2.88
N ILE A 178 6.49 -12.17 -2.26
CA ILE A 178 7.91 -12.07 -2.59
C ILE A 178 8.61 -13.41 -2.36
N GLU A 179 8.33 -14.09 -1.25
CA GLU A 179 8.89 -15.40 -0.94
C GLU A 179 8.49 -16.46 -1.98
N LYS A 180 7.25 -16.42 -2.45
CA LYS A 180 6.77 -17.38 -3.44
C LYS A 180 7.35 -17.11 -4.83
N GLU A 181 7.26 -15.88 -5.31
CA GLU A 181 7.51 -15.56 -6.72
C GLU A 181 8.97 -15.14 -6.99
N TYR A 182 9.69 -14.63 -5.97
CA TYR A 182 11.00 -14.01 -6.15
C TYR A 182 12.13 -14.63 -5.31
N SER A 183 11.87 -15.67 -4.50
CA SER A 183 12.90 -16.25 -3.61
C SER A 183 14.19 -16.67 -4.33
N ASN A 184 14.09 -17.13 -5.57
CA ASN A 184 15.23 -17.58 -6.37
C ASN A 184 15.47 -16.69 -7.60
N ASP A 185 14.85 -15.50 -7.66
CA ASP A 185 15.01 -14.61 -8.79
C ASP A 185 16.39 -13.94 -8.77
N LYS A 186 17.20 -14.27 -9.77
CA LYS A 186 18.58 -13.76 -9.91
C LYS A 186 18.64 -12.25 -10.12
N ARG A 187 17.55 -11.62 -10.56
CA ARG A 187 17.44 -10.16 -10.69
C ARG A 187 17.46 -9.44 -9.34
N LEU A 188 17.20 -10.16 -8.23
CA LEU A 188 17.30 -9.64 -6.87
C LEU A 188 18.64 -9.97 -6.19
N GLU A 189 19.61 -10.53 -6.91
CA GLU A 189 20.92 -10.88 -6.36
C GLU A 189 21.96 -9.81 -6.66
N ILE A 190 22.62 -9.30 -5.62
CA ILE A 190 23.73 -8.36 -5.76
C ILE A 190 24.89 -8.75 -4.85
N PHE A 191 26.10 -8.82 -5.39
CA PHE A 191 27.27 -9.34 -4.67
C PHE A 191 27.03 -10.73 -4.02
N ASN A 192 26.30 -11.61 -4.71
CA ASN A 192 25.84 -12.91 -4.21
C ASN A 192 24.94 -12.85 -2.96
N VAL A 193 24.39 -11.67 -2.64
CA VAL A 193 23.39 -11.45 -1.60
C VAL A 193 22.03 -11.29 -2.26
N ASN A 194 21.07 -12.13 -1.87
CA ASN A 194 19.70 -11.99 -2.32
C ASN A 194 18.99 -10.88 -1.50
N LEU A 195 18.47 -9.87 -2.19
CA LEU A 195 17.81 -8.73 -1.58
C LEU A 195 16.42 -9.03 -0.99
N LYS A 196 15.86 -10.23 -1.24
CA LYS A 196 14.53 -10.66 -0.79
C LYS A 196 14.26 -10.31 0.68
N GLU A 197 15.14 -10.68 1.60
CA GLU A 197 14.92 -10.47 3.04
C GLU A 197 14.82 -8.99 3.42
N TYR A 198 15.54 -8.11 2.71
CA TYR A 198 15.45 -6.67 2.89
C TYR A 198 14.13 -6.13 2.35
N ILE A 199 13.72 -6.58 1.16
CA ILE A 199 12.47 -6.13 0.53
C ILE A 199 11.26 -6.57 1.36
N THR A 200 11.23 -7.82 1.84
CA THR A 200 10.14 -8.32 2.69
C THR A 200 10.07 -7.56 4.01
N LEU A 201 11.21 -7.28 4.64
CA LEU A 201 11.27 -6.48 5.85
C LEU A 201 10.76 -5.04 5.63
N LEU A 202 11.19 -4.39 4.55
CA LEU A 202 10.73 -3.05 4.20
C LEU A 202 9.22 -3.01 3.89
N CYS A 203 8.71 -4.01 3.15
CA CYS A 203 7.27 -4.11 2.87
C CYS A 203 6.46 -4.34 4.14
N LYS A 204 6.94 -5.07 5.15
CA LYS A 204 6.22 -5.16 6.44
C LYS A 204 6.21 -3.83 7.19
N SER A 205 7.30 -3.06 7.11
CA SER A 205 7.48 -1.85 7.92
C SER A 205 6.39 -0.79 7.72
N HIS A 206 5.80 -0.66 6.54
CA HIS A 206 4.80 0.39 6.29
C HIS A 206 3.45 0.12 6.98
N THR A 207 3.15 -1.15 7.33
CA THR A 207 1.95 -1.52 8.09
C THR A 207 2.21 -1.73 9.59
N GLU A 208 3.47 -1.89 9.98
CA GLU A 208 3.85 -2.12 11.38
C GLU A 208 3.76 -0.86 12.25
N PRO A 209 3.55 -1.01 13.57
CA PRO A 209 3.66 0.11 14.49
C PRO A 209 5.13 0.60 14.60
N LEU A 210 5.30 1.89 14.91
CA LEU A 210 6.62 2.55 14.85
C LEU A 210 7.63 2.01 15.88
N ASP A 211 7.15 1.49 17.01
CA ASP A 211 7.97 0.84 18.03
C ASP A 211 8.69 -0.39 17.47
N LYS A 212 8.06 -1.16 16.58
CA LYS A 212 8.73 -2.26 15.87
C LYS A 212 9.83 -1.77 14.92
N ILE A 213 9.59 -0.67 14.21
CA ILE A 213 10.59 -0.10 13.30
C ILE A 213 11.79 0.46 14.08
N ALA A 214 11.58 0.92 15.30
CA ALA A 214 12.64 1.43 16.18
C ALA A 214 13.61 0.34 16.68
N VAL A 215 13.26 -0.95 16.53
CA VAL A 215 14.07 -2.10 16.98
C VAL A 215 15.30 -2.30 16.08
N ARG A 216 16.44 -1.75 16.51
CA ARG A 216 17.68 -1.65 15.70
C ARG A 216 18.34 -2.98 15.32
N ASN A 217 18.07 -4.07 16.03
CA ASN A 217 18.57 -5.40 15.65
C ASN A 217 17.74 -6.03 14.53
N ILE A 218 16.52 -5.53 14.28
CA ILE A 218 15.68 -5.94 13.14
C ILE A 218 15.87 -4.94 11.99
N TYR A 219 15.58 -3.67 12.24
CA TYR A 219 15.78 -2.59 11.29
C TYR A 219 17.15 -1.94 11.53
N LYS A 220 18.20 -2.56 10.97
CA LYS A 220 19.58 -2.12 11.19
C LYS A 220 19.85 -0.74 10.58
N LEU A 221 20.67 0.05 11.27
CA LEU A 221 21.12 1.36 10.82
C LEU A 221 22.37 1.29 9.93
N ASP A 222 23.12 0.21 10.02
CA ASP A 222 24.45 0.03 9.46
C ASP A 222 24.66 -1.40 8.95
N ASP A 223 23.62 -2.01 8.36
CA ASP A 223 23.77 -3.32 7.72
C ASP A 223 24.78 -3.23 6.57
N VAL A 224 25.31 -4.38 6.13
CA VAL A 224 26.33 -4.40 5.08
C VAL A 224 25.97 -5.38 3.98
N ILE A 225 25.90 -4.87 2.74
CA ILE A 225 25.69 -5.68 1.53
C ILE A 225 26.90 -5.46 0.61
N GLY A 226 27.70 -6.52 0.43
CA GLY A 226 29.02 -6.40 -0.19
C GLY A 226 29.95 -5.53 0.67
N SER A 227 30.39 -4.39 0.13
CA SER A 227 31.20 -3.39 0.83
C SER A 227 30.43 -2.12 1.21
N LEU A 228 29.11 -2.09 0.96
CA LEU A 228 28.27 -0.91 1.15
C LEU A 228 27.46 -1.00 2.43
N LYS A 229 27.45 0.10 3.20
CA LYS A 229 26.58 0.25 4.37
C LYS A 229 25.16 0.58 3.92
N VAL A 230 24.17 -0.05 4.50
CA VAL A 230 22.76 0.12 4.14
C VAL A 230 21.95 0.40 5.40
N ASN A 231 21.26 1.53 5.42
CA ASN A 231 20.41 1.91 6.54
C ASN A 231 18.96 1.48 6.31
N ILE A 232 18.61 0.29 6.79
CA ILE A 232 17.29 -0.33 6.60
C ILE A 232 16.19 0.45 7.33
N GLN A 233 16.48 0.93 8.55
CA GLN A 233 15.51 1.74 9.29
C GLN A 233 15.18 3.04 8.55
N PHE A 234 16.18 3.70 7.96
CA PHE A 234 15.97 4.92 7.18
C PHE A 234 15.07 4.66 5.97
N ILE A 235 15.36 3.61 5.19
CA ILE A 235 14.55 3.23 4.02
C ILE A 235 13.10 2.92 4.43
N ALA A 236 12.90 2.18 5.54
CA ALA A 236 11.57 1.87 6.07
C ALA A 236 10.76 3.13 6.39
N ILE A 237 11.38 4.14 7.02
CA ILE A 237 10.72 5.41 7.35
C ILE A 237 10.40 6.20 6.07
N ILE A 238 11.31 6.24 5.09
CA ILE A 238 11.09 6.92 3.82
C ILE A 238 9.94 6.29 3.04
N LEU A 239 9.85 4.96 2.97
CA LEU A 239 8.71 4.25 2.37
C LEU A 239 7.40 4.65 3.04
N ARG A 240 7.34 4.54 4.36
CA ARG A 240 6.13 4.81 5.13
C ARG A 240 5.65 6.26 4.97
N LEU A 241 6.57 7.22 5.02
CA LEU A 241 6.23 8.62 4.79
C LEU A 241 5.75 8.85 3.36
N SER A 242 6.38 8.22 2.38
CA SER A 242 6.06 8.43 0.96
C SER A 242 4.69 7.86 0.59
N ASP A 243 4.36 6.67 1.08
CA ASP A 243 3.03 6.07 0.93
C ASP A 243 1.94 6.96 1.55
N ILE A 244 2.12 7.39 2.81
CA ILE A 244 1.19 8.31 3.48
C ILE A 244 1.04 9.63 2.71
N LEU A 245 2.14 10.16 2.17
CA LEU A 245 2.14 11.44 1.47
C LEU A 245 1.65 11.35 0.02
N ASP A 246 1.37 10.15 -0.50
CA ASP A 246 0.59 9.99 -1.73
C ASP A 246 -0.91 10.22 -1.50
N PHE A 247 -1.18 11.32 -0.81
CA PHE A 247 -2.49 11.87 -0.50
C PHE A 247 -2.83 12.95 -1.51
N ASP A 248 -3.23 12.54 -2.71
CA ASP A 248 -3.54 13.43 -3.81
C ASP A 248 -4.78 12.97 -4.59
N ARG A 249 -5.39 13.88 -5.36
CA ARG A 249 -6.63 13.65 -6.12
C ARG A 249 -6.47 12.56 -7.18
N ASP A 250 -5.27 12.37 -7.68
CA ASP A 250 -4.98 11.39 -8.73
C ASP A 250 -5.11 9.94 -8.26
N ARG A 251 -5.11 9.68 -6.94
CA ARG A 251 -5.52 8.38 -6.37
C ARG A 251 -6.98 8.04 -6.65
N THR A 252 -7.75 9.04 -7.07
CA THR A 252 -9.22 8.99 -7.21
C THR A 252 -9.70 9.69 -8.49
N PRO A 253 -9.31 9.21 -9.69
CA PRO A 253 -9.61 9.89 -10.94
C PRO A 253 -11.12 10.11 -11.18
N ASP A 254 -11.49 11.28 -11.71
CA ASP A 254 -12.88 11.66 -11.96
C ASP A 254 -13.65 10.65 -12.80
N ILE A 255 -12.99 10.06 -13.82
CA ILE A 255 -13.63 9.09 -14.72
C ILE A 255 -13.99 7.79 -14.00
N LEU A 256 -13.12 7.33 -13.09
CA LEU A 256 -13.35 6.13 -12.29
C LEU A 256 -14.42 6.39 -11.23
N TYR A 257 -14.33 7.53 -10.52
CA TYR A 257 -15.32 7.92 -9.51
C TYR A 257 -16.76 7.91 -10.07
N LYS A 258 -16.95 8.38 -11.31
CA LYS A 258 -18.26 8.41 -11.97
C LYS A 258 -18.73 7.03 -12.46
N SER A 259 -17.82 6.07 -12.60
CA SER A 259 -18.09 4.74 -13.16
C SER A 259 -18.27 3.68 -12.08
N ILE A 260 -17.65 3.87 -10.91
CA ILE A 260 -17.79 2.99 -9.76
C ILE A 260 -19.18 3.16 -9.15
N HIS A 261 -19.86 2.04 -8.93
CA HIS A 261 -21.08 2.01 -8.13
C HIS A 261 -20.71 1.85 -6.66
N PHE A 262 -20.61 2.97 -5.94
CA PHE A 262 -20.30 2.94 -4.51
C PHE A 262 -21.50 2.47 -3.69
N THR A 263 -21.28 1.43 -2.89
CA THR A 263 -22.22 0.93 -1.89
C THR A 263 -21.75 1.27 -0.47
N ASN A 264 -20.44 1.51 -0.29
CA ASN A 264 -19.85 1.79 1.01
C ASN A 264 -19.54 3.30 1.22
N ASN A 265 -20.17 3.90 2.24
CA ASN A 265 -19.96 5.31 2.60
C ASN A 265 -18.53 5.64 3.07
N VAL A 266 -17.81 4.66 3.64
CA VAL A 266 -16.39 4.79 3.98
C VAL A 266 -15.57 4.97 2.70
N SER A 267 -15.83 4.16 1.67
CA SER A 267 -15.19 4.30 0.37
C SER A 267 -15.47 5.68 -0.26
N ILE A 268 -16.73 6.13 -0.25
CA ILE A 268 -17.08 7.47 -0.75
C ILE A 268 -16.32 8.56 0.00
N THR A 269 -16.26 8.45 1.34
CA THR A 269 -15.57 9.41 2.19
C THR A 269 -14.07 9.42 1.91
N GLU A 270 -13.46 8.26 1.74
CA GLU A 270 -12.04 8.12 1.39
C GLU A 270 -11.77 8.71 0.00
N TRP A 271 -12.64 8.47 -0.98
CA TRP A 271 -12.51 9.08 -2.31
C TRP A 271 -12.61 10.60 -2.25
N GLU A 272 -13.67 11.14 -1.66
CA GLU A 272 -13.88 12.59 -1.57
C GLU A 272 -12.79 13.29 -0.72
N LYS A 273 -12.17 12.58 0.23
CA LYS A 273 -10.99 13.04 0.98
C LYS A 273 -9.83 13.37 0.02
N HIS A 274 -9.45 12.44 -0.85
CA HIS A 274 -8.40 12.64 -1.85
C HIS A 274 -8.80 13.71 -2.89
N ARG A 275 -10.05 13.67 -3.36
CA ARG A 275 -10.58 14.62 -4.36
C ARG A 275 -10.66 16.06 -3.85
N SER A 276 -10.66 16.25 -2.53
CA SER A 276 -10.62 17.58 -1.90
C SER A 276 -9.25 18.25 -1.98
N VAL A 277 -8.19 17.52 -2.34
CA VAL A 277 -6.84 18.07 -2.54
C VAL A 277 -6.79 18.89 -3.83
N LEU A 278 -6.49 20.18 -3.70
CA LEU A 278 -6.30 21.10 -4.83
C LEU A 278 -4.87 21.09 -5.36
N GLY A 279 -3.91 20.80 -4.48
CA GLY A 279 -2.50 20.70 -4.82
C GLY A 279 -1.64 20.55 -3.57
N ARG A 280 -0.39 20.14 -3.79
CA ARG A 280 0.58 19.90 -2.73
C ARG A 280 1.98 20.42 -3.07
N ILE A 281 2.75 20.72 -2.05
CA ILE A 281 4.18 20.99 -2.11
C ILE A 281 4.84 20.03 -1.12
N ILE A 282 5.80 19.25 -1.61
CA ILE A 282 6.66 18.40 -0.79
C ILE A 282 8.09 18.77 -1.18
N ASP A 283 8.77 19.47 -0.28
CA ASP A 283 10.16 19.84 -0.44
C ASP A 283 10.89 19.81 0.91
N LYS A 284 12.20 20.08 0.89
CA LYS A 284 13.05 20.06 2.08
C LYS A 284 12.66 21.05 3.19
N LYS A 285 11.85 22.06 2.90
CA LYS A 285 11.44 23.10 3.84
C LYS A 285 10.03 22.87 4.37
N GLN A 286 9.14 22.31 3.55
CA GLN A 286 7.74 22.17 3.91
C GLN A 286 7.05 20.99 3.21
N ILE A 287 6.08 20.44 3.92
CA ILE A 287 5.01 19.62 3.37
C ILE A 287 3.73 20.44 3.51
N LYS A 288 3.12 20.81 2.40
CA LYS A 288 1.93 21.66 2.37
C LYS A 288 0.87 21.08 1.43
N PHE A 289 -0.35 20.96 1.91
CA PHE A 289 -1.52 20.61 1.11
C PHE A 289 -2.49 21.80 1.07
N SER A 290 -3.02 22.10 -0.11
CA SER A 290 -4.15 23.02 -0.29
C SER A 290 -5.39 22.19 -0.52
N ILE A 291 -6.41 22.37 0.31
CA ILE A 291 -7.57 21.47 0.36
C ILE A 291 -8.86 22.31 0.36
N LYS A 292 -9.86 21.86 -0.40
CA LYS A 292 -11.20 22.45 -0.40
C LYS A 292 -12.25 21.34 -0.34
N CYS A 293 -12.89 21.20 0.82
CA CYS A 293 -13.94 20.22 1.05
C CYS A 293 -15.31 20.76 0.63
N LYS A 294 -16.13 19.89 0.04
CA LYS A 294 -17.55 20.19 -0.27
C LYS A 294 -18.49 19.92 0.91
N HIS A 295 -18.04 19.15 1.90
CA HIS A 295 -18.85 18.72 3.04
C HIS A 295 -18.00 18.62 4.33
N PRO A 296 -18.56 18.94 5.53
CA PRO A 296 -17.82 18.87 6.79
C PRO A 296 -17.28 17.47 7.14
N VAL A 297 -17.97 16.40 6.71
CA VAL A 297 -17.50 15.01 6.93
C VAL A 297 -16.15 14.76 6.28
N TYR A 298 -15.91 15.29 5.07
CA TYR A 298 -14.63 15.14 4.38
C TYR A 298 -13.54 15.96 5.08
N GLN A 299 -13.85 17.17 5.54
CA GLN A 299 -12.92 17.95 6.36
C GLN A 299 -12.53 17.19 7.64
N LYS A 300 -13.49 16.61 8.35
CA LYS A 300 -13.23 15.79 9.55
C LYS A 300 -12.34 14.59 9.21
N SER A 301 -12.61 13.90 8.11
CA SER A 301 -11.81 12.76 7.64
C SER A 301 -10.36 13.16 7.32
N ILE A 302 -10.16 14.30 6.64
CA ILE A 302 -8.83 14.86 6.35
C ILE A 302 -8.11 15.23 7.64
N LEU A 303 -8.78 15.95 8.54
CA LEU A 303 -8.19 16.31 9.83
C LEU A 303 -7.78 15.06 10.58
N HIS A 304 -8.63 14.03 10.67
CA HIS A 304 -8.28 12.76 11.30
C HIS A 304 -7.09 12.06 10.64
N PHE A 305 -7.00 12.10 9.31
CA PHE A 305 -5.85 11.57 8.57
C PHE A 305 -4.55 12.30 8.91
N MET A 306 -4.58 13.64 9.01
CA MET A 306 -3.43 14.47 9.37
C MET A 306 -3.10 14.40 10.87
N ASP A 307 -4.12 14.26 11.72
CA ASP A 307 -4.04 14.08 13.17
C ASP A 307 -3.80 12.62 13.55
N ARG A 308 -3.47 11.74 12.60
CA ARG A 308 -2.82 10.46 12.92
C ARG A 308 -1.52 10.77 13.63
N ARG A 309 -1.63 11.06 14.92
CA ARG A 309 -0.57 10.97 15.91
C ARG A 309 0.11 9.65 15.63
N VAL A 310 1.42 9.67 15.73
CA VAL A 310 2.33 8.53 15.93
C VAL A 310 1.80 7.65 17.09
N GLN A 311 0.68 6.98 16.87
CA GLN A 311 -0.03 6.12 17.80
C GLN A 311 -0.55 4.96 16.97
N GLY A 312 0.11 3.81 17.13
CA GLY A 312 -0.29 2.54 16.55
C GLY A 312 -1.63 2.08 17.10
N LYS A 313 -2.72 2.67 16.63
CA LYS A 313 -4.06 2.12 16.72
C LYS A 313 -4.69 2.20 15.35
N SER A 314 -4.77 1.01 14.74
CA SER A 314 -5.65 0.69 13.63
C SER A 314 -6.97 1.42 13.79
N ALA A 315 -7.32 2.24 12.79
CA ALA A 315 -8.66 2.78 12.66
C ALA A 315 -9.62 1.60 12.42
N THR A 316 -10.22 1.12 13.51
CA THR A 316 -11.54 0.48 13.48
C THR A 316 -12.55 1.59 13.24
N VAL A 317 -13.19 1.54 12.06
CA VAL A 317 -14.58 2.01 11.93
C VAL A 317 -15.46 0.93 12.52
#